data_AF-X1UX96-F1
#
_entry.id   AF-X1UX96-F1
#
_cell.length_a   1.000
_cell.length_b   1.000
_cell.length_c   1.000
_cell.angle_alpha   90.00
_cell.angle_beta   90.00
_cell.angle_gamma   90.00
#
_symmetry.space_group_name_H-M   'P 1'
#
loop_
_entity.id
_entity.type
_entity.pdbx_description
1 polymer ?
#
loop_
_entity_poly.entity_id
_entity_poly.type
_entity_poly.pdbx_seq_one_letter_code
_entity_poly.pdbx_strand_id
1 'polypeptide(L)'
;SLYVWGSVAENFDIPNFRIRDIDVIATTNFHSGDLVAVDDEILKQKYSADELENQGFCPEAIKFSSDFLELKKYNIDHWVISSDSKLLHWGPIPPSREESDEISKEASQHAFNLTGYNRDKIHKASQKVRENWYDEHHKYLSKMFSDMPSGWYLSDSEDIQGIIERAIKL
;
A
#
# COMPACT_ATOMS: atom_id res chain seq x y z
N SER A 1 9.45 12.15 -8.71
CA SER A 1 8.45 13.10 -8.16
C SER A 1 7.59 12.37 -7.14
N LEU A 2 7.06 13.08 -6.15
CA LEU A 2 6.18 12.51 -5.13
C LEU A 2 4.80 13.17 -5.22
N TYR A 3 3.75 12.37 -5.09
CA TYR A 3 2.37 12.81 -5.16
C TYR A 3 1.57 12.17 -4.03
N VAL A 4 0.49 12.84 -3.64
CA VAL A 4 -0.57 12.27 -2.82
C VAL A 4 -1.82 12.10 -3.67
N TRP A 5 -2.47 10.96 -3.58
CA TRP A 5 -3.66 10.61 -4.35
C TRP A 5 -4.80 10.18 -3.41
N GLY A 6 -5.94 9.82 -4.01
CA GLY A 6 -7.11 9.28 -3.34
C GLY A 6 -7.83 10.30 -2.46
N SER A 7 -8.34 9.80 -1.34
CA SER A 7 -9.18 10.55 -0.40
C SER A 7 -8.53 11.86 0.07
N VAL A 8 -7.20 11.87 0.24
CA VAL A 8 -6.47 13.05 0.66
C VAL A 8 -6.49 14.14 -0.41
N ALA A 9 -6.20 13.77 -1.66
CA ALA A 9 -6.19 14.71 -2.77
C ALA A 9 -7.58 15.30 -3.04
N GLU A 10 -8.61 14.46 -3.00
CA GLU A 10 -10.01 14.86 -3.26
C GLU A 10 -10.58 15.83 -2.22
N ASN A 11 -10.06 15.81 -1.00
CA ASN A 11 -10.61 16.58 0.13
C ASN A 11 -9.62 17.58 0.73
N PHE A 12 -8.53 17.88 0.02
CA PHE A 12 -7.44 18.73 0.51
C PHE A 12 -7.90 20.11 0.99
N ASP A 13 -8.86 20.71 0.28
CA ASP A 13 -9.40 22.04 0.58
C ASP A 13 -10.52 22.04 1.63
N ILE A 14 -10.91 20.88 2.16
CA ILE A 14 -12.01 20.78 3.14
C ILE A 14 -11.43 20.89 4.56
N PRO A 15 -11.61 22.03 5.25
CA PRO A 15 -11.11 22.19 6.60
C PRO A 15 -11.80 21.19 7.53
N ASN A 16 -11.00 20.45 8.30
CA ASN A 16 -11.40 19.36 9.20
C ASN A 16 -11.84 18.05 8.52
N PHE A 17 -11.56 17.86 7.22
CA PHE A 17 -11.66 16.54 6.62
C PHE A 17 -10.74 15.55 7.35
N ARG A 18 -11.26 14.35 7.63
CA ARG A 18 -10.54 13.32 8.36
C ARG A 18 -10.03 12.30 7.38
N ILE A 19 -8.71 12.28 7.23
CA ILE A 19 -7.98 11.32 6.40
C ILE A 19 -7.92 9.97 7.13
N ARG A 20 -8.26 8.89 6.44
CA ARG A 20 -8.19 7.51 6.95
C ARG A 20 -6.87 6.86 6.54
N ASP A 21 -6.56 6.95 5.26
CA ASP A 21 -5.44 6.38 4.52
C ASP A 21 -4.83 7.48 3.64
N ILE A 22 -3.51 7.41 3.44
CA ILE A 22 -2.76 8.33 2.57
C ILE A 22 -2.11 7.50 1.47
N ASP A 23 -2.62 7.63 0.25
CA ASP A 23 -1.98 7.05 -0.93
C ASP A 23 -0.84 7.96 -1.38
N VAL A 24 0.40 7.50 -1.25
CA VAL A 24 1.59 8.20 -1.71
C VAL A 24 2.11 7.55 -2.99
N ILE A 25 2.24 8.33 -4.05
CA ILE A 25 2.71 7.87 -5.35
C ILE A 25 4.08 8.48 -5.66
N ALA A 26 5.08 7.64 -5.87
CA ALA A 26 6.38 8.05 -6.39
C ALA A 26 6.50 7.72 -7.89
N THR A 27 7.08 8.62 -8.68
CA THR A 27 7.50 8.30 -10.05
C THR A 27 8.98 7.95 -10.08
N THR A 28 9.34 6.83 -10.69
CA THR A 28 10.72 6.33 -10.75
C THR A 28 11.28 6.38 -12.17
N ASN A 29 12.60 6.20 -12.28
CA ASN A 29 13.35 6.17 -13.54
C ASN A 29 13.79 4.77 -13.96
N PHE A 30 13.34 3.73 -13.26
CA PHE A 30 13.61 2.31 -13.53
C PHE A 30 12.31 1.55 -13.78
N HIS A 31 12.43 0.34 -14.34
CA HIS A 31 11.29 -0.43 -14.83
C HIS A 31 10.54 -1.10 -13.69
N SER A 32 9.27 -1.42 -13.93
CA SER A 32 8.43 -2.18 -12.99
C SER A 32 9.06 -3.52 -12.61
N GLY A 33 9.67 -4.22 -13.57
CA GLY A 33 10.38 -5.48 -13.35
C GLY A 33 11.54 -5.35 -12.36
N ASP A 34 12.24 -4.21 -12.34
CA ASP A 34 13.35 -3.99 -11.39
C ASP A 34 12.83 -3.95 -9.95
N LEU A 35 11.70 -3.28 -9.71
CA LEU A 35 11.06 -3.21 -8.39
C LEU A 35 10.55 -4.58 -7.92
N VAL A 36 9.87 -5.30 -8.80
CA VAL A 36 9.33 -6.63 -8.48
C VAL A 36 10.47 -7.59 -8.15
N ALA A 37 11.57 -7.53 -8.92
CA ALA A 37 12.70 -8.44 -8.75
C ALA A 37 13.50 -8.20 -7.45
N VAL A 38 13.71 -6.94 -7.05
CA VAL A 38 14.50 -6.62 -5.83
C VAL A 38 13.73 -6.84 -4.53
N ASP A 39 12.41 -7.01 -4.61
CA ASP A 39 11.52 -7.16 -3.45
C ASP A 39 10.95 -8.58 -3.32
N ASP A 40 11.59 -9.54 -3.99
CA ASP A 40 11.34 -10.95 -3.77
C ASP A 40 11.88 -11.37 -2.39
N GLU A 41 11.02 -11.93 -1.54
CA GLU A 41 11.38 -12.30 -0.18
C GLU A 41 12.49 -13.35 -0.10
N ILE A 42 12.56 -14.27 -1.07
CA ILE A 42 13.60 -15.30 -1.10
C ILE A 42 14.96 -14.64 -1.37
N LEU A 43 15.00 -13.65 -2.26
CA LEU A 43 16.22 -12.89 -2.55
C LEU A 43 16.63 -12.01 -1.37
N LYS A 44 15.69 -11.31 -0.74
CA LYS A 44 15.95 -10.45 0.42
C LYS A 44 16.48 -11.20 1.65
N GLN A 45 16.10 -12.47 1.83
CA GLN A 45 16.62 -13.32 2.90
C GLN A 45 18.03 -13.86 2.60
N LYS A 46 18.41 -13.93 1.32
CA LYS A 46 19.65 -14.59 0.87
C LYS A 46 20.77 -13.63 0.54
N TYR A 47 20.46 -12.41 0.14
CA TYR A 47 21.43 -11.46 -0.40
C TYR A 47 21.29 -10.08 0.24
N SER A 48 22.42 -9.47 0.58
CA SER A 48 22.53 -8.05 0.89
C SER A 48 22.32 -7.19 -0.36
N ALA A 49 22.12 -5.88 -0.17
CA ALA A 49 22.00 -4.92 -1.27
C ALA A 49 23.21 -5.00 -2.23
N ASP A 50 24.43 -5.00 -1.70
CA ASP A 50 25.66 -5.12 -2.48
C ASP A 50 25.71 -6.44 -3.28
N GLU A 51 25.21 -7.54 -2.72
CA GLU A 51 25.16 -8.84 -3.40
C GLU A 51 24.10 -8.91 -4.52
N LEU A 52 22.99 -8.19 -4.37
CA LEU A 52 22.00 -8.03 -5.44
C LEU A 52 22.59 -7.18 -6.59
N GLU A 53 23.26 -6.07 -6.28
CA GLU A 53 23.93 -5.26 -7.29
C GLU A 53 24.98 -6.07 -8.08
N ASN A 54 25.80 -6.86 -7.37
CA ASN A 54 26.79 -7.75 -7.99
C ASN A 54 26.16 -8.84 -8.87
N GLN A 55 24.89 -9.19 -8.64
CA GLN A 55 24.12 -10.12 -9.48
C GLN A 55 23.47 -9.43 -10.69
N GLY A 56 23.61 -8.11 -10.82
CA GLY A 56 23.08 -7.33 -11.94
C GLY A 56 21.69 -6.73 -11.71
N PHE A 57 21.19 -6.72 -10.46
CA PHE A 57 19.97 -6.00 -10.13
C PHE A 57 20.19 -4.48 -10.15
N CYS A 58 19.15 -3.70 -10.45
CA CYS A 58 19.21 -2.25 -10.53
C CYS A 58 19.51 -1.61 -9.15
N PRO A 59 20.67 -0.94 -8.96
CA PRO A 59 21.03 -0.28 -7.71
C PRO A 59 20.01 0.78 -7.27
N GLU A 60 19.48 1.55 -8.22
CA GLU A 60 18.49 2.58 -7.95
C GLU A 60 17.18 1.98 -7.42
N ALA A 61 16.75 0.83 -7.95
CA ALA A 61 15.55 0.14 -7.48
C ALA A 61 15.74 -0.46 -6.08
N ILE A 62 16.92 -1.04 -5.79
CA ILE A 62 17.27 -1.57 -4.46
C ILE A 62 17.20 -0.45 -3.41
N LYS A 63 17.95 0.64 -3.66
CA LYS A 63 18.00 1.79 -2.76
C LYS A 63 16.63 2.45 -2.60
N PHE A 64 15.91 2.65 -3.70
CA PHE A 64 14.57 3.23 -3.66
C PHE A 64 13.61 2.37 -2.84
N SER A 65 13.57 1.06 -3.07
CA SER A 65 12.70 0.16 -2.32
C SER A 65 13.02 0.22 -0.82
N SER A 66 14.30 0.23 -0.43
CA SER A 66 14.68 0.43 0.98
C SER A 66 14.18 1.77 1.52
N ASP A 67 14.60 2.88 0.92
CA ASP A 67 14.36 4.24 1.45
C ASP A 67 12.88 4.60 1.45
N PHE A 68 12.15 4.27 0.38
CA PHE A 68 10.74 4.63 0.24
C PHE A 68 9.87 3.86 1.23
N LEU A 69 10.24 2.61 1.53
CA LEU A 69 9.53 1.76 2.45
C LEU A 69 9.90 2.00 3.93
N GLU A 70 10.98 2.73 4.22
CA GLU A 70 11.22 3.25 5.59
C GLU A 70 10.12 4.23 6.03
N LEU A 71 9.42 4.85 5.08
CA LEU A 71 8.28 5.73 5.36
C LEU A 71 7.00 4.96 5.73
N LYS A 72 7.04 3.62 5.77
CA LYS A 72 5.90 2.78 6.17
C LYS A 72 5.36 3.16 7.53
N LYS A 73 4.26 3.90 7.48
CA LYS A 73 3.31 4.00 8.57
C LYS A 73 2.07 3.21 8.18
N TYR A 74 1.36 2.71 9.18
CA TYR A 74 0.21 1.84 9.02
C TYR A 74 -0.94 2.45 8.18
N ASN A 75 -0.93 3.78 7.97
CA ASN A 75 -1.93 4.52 7.22
C ASN A 75 -1.38 5.13 5.92
N ILE A 76 -0.21 4.70 5.46
CA ILE A 76 0.41 5.17 4.21
C ILE A 76 0.54 3.99 3.26
N ASP A 77 -0.23 4.05 2.18
CA ASP A 77 -0.16 3.08 1.08
C ASP A 77 0.87 3.58 0.06
N HIS A 78 1.83 2.70 -0.26
CA HIS A 78 2.99 3.05 -1.08
C HIS A 78 2.77 2.59 -2.51
N TRP A 79 2.71 3.56 -3.41
CA TRP A 79 2.48 3.35 -4.82
C TRP A 79 3.65 3.88 -5.65
N VAL A 80 3.92 3.24 -6.79
CA VAL A 80 4.94 3.66 -7.73
C VAL A 80 4.40 3.68 -9.15
N ILE A 81 4.72 4.73 -9.89
CA ILE A 81 4.63 4.77 -11.34
C ILE A 81 6.04 4.60 -11.90
N SER A 82 6.29 3.45 -12.52
CA SER A 82 7.59 3.09 -13.09
C SER A 82 7.85 3.76 -14.44
N SER A 83 9.10 3.72 -14.93
CA SER A 83 9.47 4.36 -16.20
C SER A 83 8.82 3.70 -17.43
N ASP A 84 8.46 2.42 -17.32
CA ASP A 84 7.68 1.67 -18.32
C ASP A 84 6.15 1.88 -18.17
N SER A 85 5.75 2.93 -17.45
CA SER A 85 4.36 3.36 -17.28
C SER A 85 3.47 2.27 -16.67
N LYS A 86 3.94 1.64 -15.59
CA LYS A 86 3.15 0.71 -14.79
C LYS A 86 2.91 1.29 -13.41
N LEU A 87 1.72 1.02 -12.86
CA LEU A 87 1.39 1.32 -11.48
C LEU A 87 1.66 0.08 -10.62
N LEU A 88 2.45 0.24 -9.57
CA LEU A 88 2.75 -0.80 -8.60
C LEU A 88 2.29 -0.36 -7.21
N HIS A 89 1.86 -1.33 -6.41
CA HIS A 89 1.60 -1.16 -4.98
C HIS A 89 2.57 -2.03 -4.18
N TRP A 90 3.00 -1.56 -3.02
CA TRP A 90 3.74 -2.38 -2.07
C TRP A 90 2.83 -2.88 -0.96
N GLY A 91 2.82 -4.19 -0.73
CA GLY A 91 2.06 -4.78 0.38
C GLY A 91 2.14 -6.30 0.41
N PRO A 92 1.31 -6.94 1.25
CA PRO A 92 1.08 -8.37 1.18
C PRO A 92 0.63 -8.79 -0.22
N ILE A 93 1.16 -9.90 -0.73
CA ILE A 93 0.84 -10.46 -2.04
C ILE A 93 -0.09 -11.66 -1.83
N PRO A 94 -1.43 -11.45 -1.89
CA PRO A 94 -2.37 -12.54 -1.79
C PRO A 94 -2.26 -13.45 -3.03
N PRO A 95 -2.48 -14.77 -2.89
CA PRO A 95 -2.44 -15.72 -4.01
C PRO A 95 -3.44 -15.42 -5.13
N SER A 96 -4.57 -14.78 -4.80
CA SER A 96 -5.56 -14.31 -5.78
C SER A 96 -6.32 -13.08 -5.29
N ARG A 97 -7.02 -12.44 -6.22
CA ARG A 97 -7.95 -11.33 -5.92
C ARG A 97 -9.10 -11.80 -5.03
N GLU A 98 -9.63 -13.00 -5.29
CA GLU A 98 -10.70 -13.58 -4.47
C GLU A 98 -10.26 -13.73 -3.02
N GLU A 99 -9.04 -14.24 -2.76
CA GLU A 99 -8.51 -14.40 -1.41
C GLU A 99 -8.29 -13.04 -0.72
N SER A 100 -7.78 -12.05 -1.47
CA SER A 100 -7.67 -10.67 -0.97
C SER A 100 -9.02 -10.08 -0.54
N ASP A 101 -10.05 -10.25 -1.36
CA ASP A 101 -11.40 -9.75 -1.10
C ASP A 101 -12.05 -10.49 0.08
N GLU A 102 -11.83 -11.80 0.19
CA GLU A 102 -12.29 -12.62 1.32
C GLU A 102 -11.65 -12.16 2.64
N ILE A 103 -10.32 -11.99 2.68
CA ILE A 103 -9.62 -11.50 3.88
C ILE A 103 -10.13 -10.11 4.31
N SER A 104 -10.36 -9.20 3.36
CA SER A 104 -10.91 -7.87 3.67
C SER A 104 -12.33 -7.95 4.24
N LYS A 105 -13.17 -8.85 3.70
CA LYS A 105 -14.52 -9.10 4.20
C LYS A 105 -14.50 -9.71 5.60
N GLU A 106 -13.63 -10.67 5.86
CA GLU A 106 -13.47 -11.30 7.17
C GLU A 106 -12.97 -10.31 8.22
N ALA A 107 -11.99 -9.45 7.88
CA ALA A 107 -11.52 -8.39 8.76
C ALA A 107 -12.65 -7.41 9.12
N SER A 108 -13.46 -7.01 8.13
CA SER A 108 -14.63 -6.16 8.36
C SER A 108 -15.68 -6.84 9.25
N GLN A 109 -15.92 -8.13 9.05
CA GLN A 109 -16.86 -8.91 9.87
C GLN A 109 -16.34 -9.09 11.31
N HIS A 110 -15.04 -9.31 11.48
CA HIS A 110 -14.39 -9.41 12.78
C HIS A 110 -14.57 -8.12 13.59
N ALA A 111 -14.25 -6.97 12.99
CA ALA A 111 -14.45 -5.66 13.60
C ALA A 111 -15.93 -5.38 13.90
N PHE A 112 -16.84 -5.76 13.01
CA PHE A 112 -18.29 -5.67 13.24
C PHE A 112 -18.70 -6.48 14.47
N ASN A 113 -18.27 -7.74 14.59
CA ASN A 113 -18.66 -8.61 15.70
C ASN A 113 -18.25 -8.06 17.07
N LEU A 114 -17.15 -7.31 17.13
CA LEU A 114 -16.62 -6.73 18.37
C LEU A 114 -17.20 -5.34 18.71
N THR A 115 -17.64 -4.58 17.69
CA THR A 115 -18.05 -3.18 17.88
C THR A 115 -19.53 -2.93 17.61
N GLY A 116 -20.20 -3.80 16.85
CA GLY A 116 -21.57 -3.65 16.37
C GLY A 116 -21.74 -2.71 15.16
N TYR A 117 -20.65 -2.23 14.54
CA TYR A 117 -20.70 -1.28 13.43
C TYR A 117 -20.15 -1.86 12.14
N ASN A 118 -20.90 -1.67 11.05
CA ASN A 118 -20.44 -1.98 9.71
C ASN A 118 -19.47 -0.91 9.21
N ARG A 119 -18.55 -1.29 8.31
CA ARG A 119 -17.55 -0.42 7.70
C ARG A 119 -18.16 0.84 7.07
N ASP A 120 -19.30 0.70 6.39
CA ASP A 120 -20.02 1.80 5.73
C ASP A 120 -20.64 2.80 6.72
N LYS A 121 -20.92 2.38 7.96
CA LYS A 121 -21.59 3.19 8.99
C LYS A 121 -20.65 3.67 10.10
N ILE A 122 -19.41 3.16 10.14
CA ILE A 122 -18.46 3.45 11.21
C ILE A 122 -18.17 4.95 11.37
N HIS A 123 -18.21 5.72 10.26
CA HIS A 123 -18.00 7.16 10.27
C HIS A 123 -19.01 7.95 11.14
N LYS A 124 -20.18 7.38 11.42
CA LYS A 124 -21.23 7.96 12.28
C LYS A 124 -21.05 7.63 13.76
N ALA A 125 -20.14 6.72 14.10
CA ALA A 125 -19.92 6.29 15.47
C ALA A 125 -19.05 7.29 16.26
N SER A 126 -18.99 7.10 17.58
CA SER A 126 -18.08 7.88 18.43
C SER A 126 -16.61 7.62 18.05
N GLN A 127 -15.73 8.56 18.39
CA GLN A 127 -14.29 8.41 18.13
C GLN A 127 -13.73 7.09 18.70
N LYS A 128 -14.01 6.80 19.97
CA LYS A 128 -13.55 5.57 20.63
C LYS A 128 -14.00 4.29 19.90
N VAL A 129 -15.23 4.26 19.39
CA VAL A 129 -15.73 3.09 18.64
C VAL A 129 -15.04 2.95 17.29
N ARG A 130 -14.76 4.07 16.62
CA ARG A 130 -14.04 4.07 15.35
C ARG A 130 -12.60 3.60 15.49
N GLU A 131 -11.90 4.10 16.51
CA GLU A 131 -10.55 3.65 16.86
C GLU A 131 -10.55 2.15 17.13
N ASN A 132 -11.45 1.68 18.00
CA ASN A 132 -11.54 0.24 18.29
C ASN A 132 -11.91 -0.62 17.07
N TRP A 133 -12.81 -0.15 16.20
CA TRP A 133 -13.16 -0.84 14.96
C TRP A 133 -11.94 -0.94 14.04
N TYR A 134 -11.22 0.17 13.88
CA TYR A 134 -10.03 0.24 13.04
C TYR A 134 -8.92 -0.66 13.57
N ASP A 135 -8.68 -0.64 14.89
CA ASP A 135 -7.67 -1.46 15.56
C ASP A 135 -7.98 -2.95 15.39
N GLU A 136 -9.21 -3.40 15.63
CA GLU A 136 -9.59 -4.80 15.46
C GLU A 136 -9.57 -5.25 14.00
N HIS A 137 -9.99 -4.38 13.07
CA HIS A 137 -9.87 -4.64 11.64
C HIS A 137 -8.40 -4.84 11.22
N HIS A 138 -7.51 -3.92 11.63
CA HIS A 138 -6.08 -3.98 11.27
C HIS A 138 -5.36 -5.12 11.96
N LYS A 139 -5.72 -5.44 13.20
CA LYS A 139 -5.19 -6.60 13.91
C LYS A 139 -5.55 -7.90 13.21
N TYR A 140 -6.76 -8.01 12.66
CA TYR A 140 -7.15 -9.16 11.86
C TYR A 140 -6.33 -9.22 10.56
N LEU A 141 -6.27 -8.13 9.79
CA LEU A 141 -5.46 -8.08 8.56
C LEU A 141 -4.00 -8.43 8.83
N SER A 142 -3.39 -7.82 9.85
CA SER A 142 -2.00 -8.07 10.24
C SER A 142 -1.76 -9.53 10.59
N LYS A 143 -2.74 -10.19 11.23
CA LYS A 143 -2.66 -11.62 11.55
C LYS A 143 -2.78 -12.49 10.29
N MET A 144 -3.66 -12.16 9.36
CA MET A 144 -3.83 -12.95 8.13
C MET A 144 -2.65 -12.75 7.17
N PHE A 145 -2.07 -11.56 7.15
CA PHE A 145 -0.95 -11.22 6.29
C PHE A 145 0.42 -11.45 6.92
N SER A 146 0.53 -11.80 8.21
CA SER A 146 1.85 -11.97 8.87
C SER A 146 2.72 -13.04 8.23
N ASP A 147 2.08 -14.05 7.65
CA ASP A 147 2.74 -15.21 7.06
C ASP A 147 2.70 -15.17 5.53
N MET A 148 2.16 -14.08 4.96
CA MET A 148 2.12 -13.88 3.51
C MET A 148 3.36 -13.15 3.03
N PRO A 149 3.86 -13.49 1.83
CA PRO A 149 4.93 -12.73 1.25
C PRO A 149 4.49 -11.29 0.96
N SER A 150 5.39 -10.35 1.14
CA SER A 150 5.18 -8.93 0.84
C SER A 150 6.17 -8.45 -0.21
N GLY A 151 5.74 -7.49 -1.03
CA GLY A 151 6.58 -6.93 -2.09
C GLY A 151 5.82 -6.01 -3.02
N TRP A 152 6.50 -5.55 -4.07
CA TRP A 152 5.88 -4.80 -5.15
C TRP A 152 5.08 -5.72 -6.06
N TYR A 153 3.83 -5.35 -6.33
CA TYR A 153 2.99 -6.03 -7.31
C TYR A 153 2.30 -5.02 -8.23
N LEU A 154 2.07 -5.45 -9.47
CA LEU A 154 1.39 -4.64 -10.48
C LEU A 154 -0.08 -4.44 -10.09
N SER A 155 -0.55 -3.21 -10.23
CA SER A 155 -1.97 -2.89 -10.13
C SER A 155 -2.66 -3.15 -11.47
N ASP A 156 -3.91 -3.61 -11.42
CA ASP A 156 -4.79 -3.74 -12.59
C ASP A 156 -5.23 -2.38 -13.18
N SER A 157 -4.85 -1.25 -12.55
CA SER A 157 -5.25 0.08 -13.03
C SER A 157 -4.57 0.45 -14.34
N GLU A 158 -5.38 0.69 -15.37
CA GLU A 158 -4.91 1.16 -16.68
C GLU A 158 -4.91 2.71 -16.79
N ASP A 159 -5.59 3.42 -15.88
CA ASP A 159 -5.76 4.90 -15.91
C ASP A 159 -4.70 5.63 -15.06
N ILE A 160 -3.42 5.45 -15.41
CA ILE A 160 -2.31 6.12 -14.70
C ILE A 160 -2.38 7.65 -14.88
N GLN A 161 -2.76 8.12 -16.07
CA GLN A 161 -2.85 9.54 -16.35
C GLN A 161 -3.93 10.21 -15.49
N GLY A 162 -5.14 9.64 -15.41
CA GLY A 162 -6.21 10.17 -14.57
C GLY A 162 -5.87 10.12 -13.08
N ILE A 163 -5.06 9.15 -12.63
CA ILE A 163 -4.49 9.15 -11.27
C ILE A 163 -3.60 10.37 -11.06
N ILE A 164 -2.64 10.64 -11.95
CA ILE A 164 -1.73 11.80 -11.83
C ILE A 164 -2.52 13.12 -11.87
N GLU A 165 -3.51 13.25 -12.75
CA GLU A 165 -4.31 14.47 -12.89
C GLU A 165 -5.14 14.78 -11.64
N ARG A 166 -5.57 13.76 -10.90
CA ARG A 166 -6.30 13.88 -9.63
C ARG A 166 -5.37 13.92 -8.41
N ALA A 167 -4.06 13.74 -8.58
CA ALA A 167 -3.11 13.73 -7.50
C ALA A 167 -2.58 15.14 -7.20
N ILE A 168 -2.21 15.38 -5.94
CA ILE A 168 -1.53 16.59 -5.50
C ILE A 168 -0.03 16.31 -5.50
N LYS A 169 0.73 17.09 -6.27
CA LYS A 169 2.19 17.02 -6.23
C LYS A 169 2.70 17.65 -4.93
N LEU A 170 3.56 16.92 -4.22
CA LEU A 170 4.24 17.40 -3.00
C LEU A 170 5.51 18.18 -3.34
#